data_AF-A0A357T316-F1
#
_entry.id   AF-A0A357T316-F1
#
_cell.length_a   1.000
_cell.length_b   1.000
_cell.length_c   1.000
_cell.angle_alpha   90.00
_cell.angle_beta   90.00
_cell.angle_gamma   90.00
#
_symmetry.space_group_name_H-M   'P 1'
#
loop_
_entity.id
_entity.type
_entity.pdbx_description
1 polymer ?
#
loop_
_entity_poly.entity_id
_entity_poly.type
_entity_poly.pdbx_seq_one_letter_code
_entity_poly.pdbx_strand_id
1 'polypeptide(L)' 'ANLWLRVLQSISQLTLLAATGQIVLEISKYAYLQEQVESLVRVDKRVYGEISLEFWKYKTNGADC' A
#
# COMPACT_ATOMS: atom_id res chain seq x y z
N ALA A 1 7.71 -3.15 -16.15
CA ALA A 1 8.04 -2.50 -14.87
C ALA A 1 6.75 -2.08 -14.19
N ASN A 2 6.50 -2.50 -12.95
CA ASN A 2 5.24 -2.21 -12.26
C ASN A 2 5.39 -0.88 -11.50
N LEU A 3 4.91 0.23 -12.10
CA LEU A 3 5.09 1.59 -11.58
C LEU A 3 4.67 1.70 -10.11
N TRP A 4 3.51 1.13 -9.78
CA TRP A 4 2.94 1.18 -8.44
C TRP A 4 3.79 0.47 -7.39
N LEU A 5 4.46 -0.63 -7.76
CA LEU A 5 5.40 -1.31 -6.87
C LEU A 5 6.57 -0.39 -6.53
N ARG A 6 7.12 0.32 -7.52
CA ARG A 6 8.25 1.24 -7.32
C ARG A 6 7.85 2.45 -6.47
N VAL A 7 6.64 2.97 -6.68
CA VAL A 7 6.08 4.05 -5.87
C VAL A 7 5.92 3.62 -4.41
N LEU A 8 5.35 2.43 -4.15
CA LEU A 8 5.22 1.89 -2.80
C LEU A 8 6.58 1.69 -2.12
N GLN A 9 7.59 1.17 -2.83
CA GLN A 9 8.95 1.05 -2.32
C GLN A 9 9.53 2.42 -1.94
N SER A 10 9.42 3.42 -2.81
CA SER A 10 9.90 4.78 -2.51
C SER A 10 9.18 5.39 -1.30
N ILE A 11 7.87 5.21 -1.17
CA ILE A 11 7.11 5.68 0.01
C ILE A 11 7.54 4.92 1.27
N SER A 12 7.82 3.62 1.16
CA SER A 12 8.33 2.81 2.27
C SER A 12 9.67 3.34 2.79
N GLN A 13 10.57 3.75 1.89
CA GLN A 13 11.91 4.25 2.26
C GLN A 13 11.93 5.69 2.78
N LEU A 14 11.00 6.53 2.33
CA LEU A 14 10.99 7.96 2.66
C LEU A 14 10.17 8.31 3.93
N THR A 15 9.50 7.33 4.56
CA THR A 15 8.70 7.52 5.79
C THR A 15 7.73 8.70 5.70
N LEU A 16 7.04 8.84 4.55
CA LEU A 16 6.22 10.01 4.25
C LEU A 16 4.86 10.03 4.94
N LEU A 17 4.36 8.88 5.42
CA LEU A 17 3.09 8.84 6.15
C LEU A 17 3.29 9.03 7.65
N ALA A 18 2.33 9.74 8.26
CA ALA A 18 2.14 9.71 9.70
C ALA A 18 1.91 8.26 10.18
N ALA A 19 2.11 8.00 11.47
CA ALA A 19 1.96 6.65 12.05
C ALA A 19 0.59 6.00 11.77
N THR A 20 -0.47 6.81 11.70
CA THR A 20 -1.84 6.38 11.37
C THR A 20 -2.23 6.67 9.92
N GLY A 21 -1.30 7.20 9.13
CA GLY A 21 -1.51 7.57 7.74
C GLY A 21 -1.79 6.35 6.86
N GLN A 22 -2.56 6.59 5.81
CA GLN A 22 -3.00 5.54 4.89
C GLN A 22 -2.77 6.00 3.45
N ILE A 23 -2.30 5.09 2.60
CA ILE A 23 -2.21 5.26 1.16
C ILE A 23 -3.43 4.59 0.55
N VAL A 24 -4.10 5.29 -0.36
CA VAL A 24 -5.15 4.72 -1.20
C VAL A 24 -4.62 4.68 -2.63
N LEU A 25 -4.54 3.49 -3.20
CA LEU A 25 -4.15 3.28 -4.58
C LEU A 25 -5.36 2.90 -5.40
N GLU A 26 -5.60 3.63 -6.49
CA GLU A 26 -6.54 3.23 -7.53
C GLU A 26 -5.76 2.61 -8.69
N ILE A 27 -5.93 1.30 -8.88
CA ILE A 27 -5.22 0.53 -9.91
C ILE A 27 -6.17 -0.35 -10.70
N SER A 28 -5.77 -0.84 -11.86
CA SER A 28 -6.53 -1.87 -12.57
C SER A 28 -6.66 -3.13 -11.70
N LYS A 29 -7.82 -3.79 -11.70
CA LYS A 29 -8.00 -5.06 -10.96
C LYS A 29 -7.04 -6.17 -11.39
N TYR A 30 -6.51 -6.08 -12.61
CA TYR A 30 -5.53 -7.03 -13.16
C TYR A 30 -4.10 -6.71 -12.73
N ALA A 31 -3.86 -5.54 -12.13
CA ALA A 31 -2.54 -5.19 -11.62
C ALA A 31 -2.27 -6.04 -10.37
N TYR A 32 -1.17 -6.79 -10.43
CA TYR A 32 -0.70 -7.58 -9.31
C TYR A 32 0.25 -6.76 -8.44
N LEU A 33 -0.15 -6.53 -7.19
CA LEU A 33 0.70 -6.01 -6.12
C LEU A 33 0.76 -7.05 -5.00
N GLN A 34 1.96 -7.27 -4.47
CA GLN A 34 2.19 -8.14 -3.31
C GLN A 34 1.42 -7.61 -2.10
N GLU A 35 1.11 -8.43 -1.10
CA GLU A 35 0.32 -7.98 0.05
C GLU A 35 1.14 -7.13 1.03
N GLN A 36 2.47 -7.23 0.92
CA GLN A 36 3.44 -6.46 1.68
C GLN A 36 4.50 -5.93 0.72
N VAL A 37 4.86 -4.66 0.90
CA VAL A 37 5.99 -4.02 0.21
C VAL A 37 6.83 -3.37 1.29
N GLU A 38 7.94 -4.02 1.65
CA GLU A 38 8.86 -3.56 2.70
C GLU A 38 8.13 -3.27 4.04
N SER A 39 8.06 -2.00 4.44
CA SER A 39 7.41 -1.53 5.66
C SER A 39 5.94 -1.20 5.47
N LEU A 40 5.41 -1.30 4.24
CA LEU A 40 4.00 -1.09 3.94
C LEU A 40 3.26 -2.43 3.82
N VAL A 41 2.07 -2.49 4.36
CA VAL A 41 1.18 -3.65 4.28
C VAL A 41 -0.17 -3.22 3.72
N ARG A 42 -0.73 -4.04 2.84
CA ARG A 42 -2.09 -3.88 2.34
C ARG A 42 -3.06 -4.33 3.43
N VAL A 43 -3.90 -3.41 3.87
CA VAL A 43 -4.90 -3.65 4.93
C VAL A 43 -6.29 -3.96 4.38
N ASP A 44 -6.60 -3.45 3.19
CA ASP A 44 -7.90 -3.69 2.54
C ASP A 44 -7.77 -3.60 1.02
N LYS A 45 -8.66 -4.30 0.32
CA LYS A 45 -8.75 -4.28 -1.15
C LYS A 45 -10.22 -4.34 -1.56
N ARG A 46 -10.66 -3.36 -2.35
CA ARG A 46 -12.02 -3.28 -2.88
C ARG A 46 -12.01 -3.19 -4.39
N VAL A 47 -12.76 -4.06 -5.04
CA VAL A 47 -12.82 -4.10 -6.51
C VAL A 47 -14.16 -3.57 -6.98
N TYR A 48 -14.12 -2.58 -7.88
CA TYR A 48 -15.27 -1.96 -8.52
C TYR A 48 -15.11 -2.05 -10.04
N GLY A 49 -15.79 -3.02 -10.65
CA GLY A 49 -15.74 -3.23 -12.11
C GLY A 49 -14.35 -3.61 -12.60
N GLU A 50 -13.65 -2.68 -13.25
CA GLU A 50 -12.29 -2.83 -13.78
C GLU A 50 -11.21 -2.26 -12.84
N ILE A 51 -11.62 -1.59 -11.76
CA ILE A 51 -10.76 -0.86 -10.82
C ILE A 51 -10.64 -1.63 -9.51
N SER A 52 -9.46 -1.57 -8.90
CA SER A 52 -9.16 -2.05 -7.56
C SER A 52 -8.63 -0.89 -6.72
N LEU A 53 -9.34 -0.58 -5.65
CA LEU A 53 -8.88 0.30 -4.59
C LEU A 53 -8.11 -0.53 -3.57
N GLU A 54 -6.82 -0.27 -3.43
CA GLU A 54 -5.98 -0.91 -2.43
C GLU A 54 -5.59 0.09 -1.35
N PHE A 55 -5.77 -0.32 -0.10
CA PHE A 55 -5.49 0.49 1.07
C PHE A 55 -4.24 -0.04 1.77
N TRP A 56 -3.27 0.84 1.98
CA TRP A 56 -1.97 0.48 2.54
C TRP A 56 -1.64 1.35 3.74
N LYS A 57 -0.98 0.75 4.73
CA LYS A 57 -0.48 1.42 5.93
C LYS A 57 0.93 0.98 6.22
N TYR A 58 1.67 1.77 6.99
CA TYR A 58 2.89 1.25 7.58
C TYR A 58 2.56 0.08 8.50
N LYS A 59 3.43 -0.92 8.46
CA LYS A 59 3.46 -2.00 9.44
C LYS A 59 3.79 -1.35 10.78
N THR A 60 2.77 -1.12 11.60
CA THR A 60 2.96 -0.84 13.01
C THR A 60 3.58 -2.09 13.62
N ASN A 61 4.91 -2.11 13.73
CA ASN A 61 5.56 -2.99 14.70
C ASN A 61 4.88 -2.67 16.02
N GLY A 62 4.23 -3.65 16.66
CA GLY A 62 3.45 -3.49 17.89
C GLY A 62 4.30 -3.04 19.08
N ALA A 63 4.77 -1.79 19.02
CA ALA A 63 5.54 -1.08 20.01
C ALA A 63 4.81 0.21 20.44
N ASP A 64 3.51 0.27 20.18
CA ASP A 64 2.59 1.25 20.78
C ASP A 64 1.59 0.45 21.63
N CYS A 65 2.10 -0.04 22.76
CA CYS A 65 1.34 -0.63 23.87
C CYS A 65 1.65 0.19 25.12
#